data_AF-A0A2T1DMZ7-F1
#
_entry.id   AF-A0A2T1DMZ7-F1
#
_cell.length_a   1.000
_cell.length_b   1.000
_cell.length_c   1.000
_cell.angle_alpha   90.00
_cell.angle_beta   90.00
_cell.angle_gamma   90.00
#
_symmetry.space_group_name_H-M   'P 1'
#
loop_
_entity.id
_entity.type
_entity.pdbx_description
1 polymer ?
#
loop_
_entity_poly.entity_id
_entity_poly.type
_entity_poly.pdbx_seq_one_letter_code
_entity_poly.pdbx_strand_id
1 'polypeptide(L)' 'SAALEKALWQQWNISMVVTKASGKAGGEDVKQQVAKELGVTLIVIDRPSIAYPQQTSSIEAALAFCTQFHLPPLP' A
#
# COMPACT_ATOMS: atom_id res chain seq x y z
N SER A 1 2.94 12.38 1.09
CA SER A 1 3.15 13.55 0.22
C SER A 1 4.39 13.32 -0.61
N ALA A 2 4.38 13.64 -1.91
CA ALA A 2 5.55 13.44 -2.77
C ALA A 2 6.77 14.24 -2.32
N ALA A 3 6.56 15.47 -1.82
CA ALA A 3 7.64 16.31 -1.30
C ALA A 3 8.34 15.68 -0.08
N LEU A 4 7.55 15.10 0.84
CA LEU A 4 8.09 14.42 2.03
C LEU A 4 8.86 13.15 1.64
N GLU A 5 8.29 12.32 0.77
CA GLU A 5 8.92 11.09 0.29
C GLU A 5 10.27 11.39 -0.38
N LYS A 6 10.31 12.39 -1.28
CA LYS A 6 11.52 12.86 -1.94
C LYS A 6 12.58 13.35 -0.96
N ALA A 7 12.19 14.16 0.03
CA ALA A 7 13.10 14.66 1.05
C ALA A 7 13.74 13.53 1.86
N LEU A 8 12.95 12.52 2.24
CA LEU A 8 13.45 11.34 2.96
C LEU A 8 14.46 10.55 2.12
N TRP A 9 14.16 10.33 0.83
CA TRP A 9 15.04 9.56 -0.04
C TRP A 9 16.38 10.27 -0.29
N GLN A 10 16.34 11.59 -0.44
CA GLN A 10 17.54 12.42 -0.55
C GLN A 10 18.33 12.44 0.77
N GLN A 11 17.65 12.63 1.91
CA GLN A 11 18.30 12.66 3.23
C GLN A 11 19.05 11.36 3.54
N TRP A 12 18.52 10.22 3.11
CA TRP A 12 19.14 8.91 3.35
C TRP A 12 20.01 8.41 2.19
N ASN A 13 20.22 9.23 1.16
CA ASN A 13 20.96 8.84 -0.06
C ASN A 13 20.47 7.49 -0.63
N ILE A 14 19.15 7.32 -0.69
CA ILE A 14 18.55 6.09 -1.20
C ILE A 14 18.89 5.94 -2.68
N SER A 15 19.43 4.79 -3.06
CA SER A 15 19.73 4.42 -4.46
C SER A 15 18.72 3.42 -5.03
N MET A 16 18.00 2.70 -4.17
CA MET A 16 17.01 1.71 -4.53
C MET A 16 15.87 1.63 -3.51
N VAL A 17 14.64 1.43 -4.01
CA VAL A 17 13.46 1.16 -3.21
C VAL A 17 12.82 -0.14 -3.69
N VAL A 18 12.47 -1.01 -2.75
CA VAL A 18 11.63 -2.20 -3.00
C VAL A 18 10.26 -1.93 -2.40
N THR A 19 9.20 -2.06 -3.20
CA THR A 19 7.84 -1.77 -2.78
C THR A 19 6.87 -2.85 -3.25
N LYS A 20 5.73 -2.99 -2.58
CA LYS A 20 4.66 -3.91 -2.97
C LYS A 20 3.65 -3.16 -3.85
N ALA A 21 3.13 -3.82 -4.88
CA ALA A 21 1.99 -3.34 -5.69
C ALA A 21 0.73 -3.15 -4.82
N SER A 22 0.63 -1.98 -4.18
CA SER A 22 -0.39 -1.62 -3.19
C SER A 22 -1.37 -0.58 -3.73
N GLY A 23 -1.17 -0.13 -4.97
CA GLY A 23 -1.98 0.86 -5.63
C GLY A 23 -1.85 2.25 -5.01
N LYS A 24 -2.73 3.15 -5.45
CA LYS A 24 -2.73 4.57 -5.08
C LYS A 24 -2.85 4.82 -3.57
N ALA A 25 -3.70 4.06 -2.88
CA ALA A 25 -3.87 4.21 -1.43
C ALA A 25 -2.56 3.88 -0.66
N GLY A 26 -1.74 2.96 -1.19
CA GLY A 26 -0.41 2.66 -0.66
C GLY A 26 0.68 3.66 -1.07
N GLY A 27 0.31 4.73 -1.79
CA GLY A 27 1.24 5.74 -2.31
C GLY A 27 2.23 5.16 -3.32
N GLU A 28 1.81 4.19 -4.11
CA GLU A 28 2.63 3.60 -5.16
C GLU A 28 2.96 4.61 -6.27
N ASP A 29 1.98 5.43 -6.67
CA ASP A 29 2.13 6.53 -7.63
C ASP A 29 3.18 7.55 -7.18
N VAL A 30 3.16 7.90 -5.89
CA VAL A 30 4.16 8.80 -5.29
C VAL A 30 5.56 8.19 -5.37
N LYS A 31 5.72 6.90 -5.07
CA LYS A 31 7.03 6.22 -5.13
C LYS A 31 7.55 6.16 -6.57
N GLN A 32 6.68 5.84 -7.53
CA GLN A 32 7.05 5.85 -8.95
C GLN A 32 7.51 7.25 -9.42
N GLN A 33 6.76 8.29 -9.03
CA GLN A 33 7.11 9.66 -9.38
C GLN A 33 8.46 10.09 -8.78
N VAL A 34 8.67 9.86 -7.48
CA VAL A 34 9.91 10.24 -6.79
C VAL A 34 11.11 9.44 -7.30
N ALA A 35 10.93 8.15 -7.60
CA ALA A 35 11.98 7.32 -8.19
C ALA A 35 12.45 7.85 -9.53
N LYS A 36 11.51 8.21 -10.40
CA LYS A 36 11.81 8.82 -11.69
C LYS A 36 12.52 10.16 -11.54
N GLU A 37 12.08 11.00 -10.61
CA GLU A 37 12.69 12.32 -10.37
C GLU A 37 14.12 12.25 -9.82
N LEU A 38 14.38 11.29 -8.92
CA LEU A 38 15.69 11.16 -8.25
C LEU A 38 16.64 10.20 -8.97
N GLY A 39 16.20 9.49 -10.01
CA GLY A 39 16.99 8.44 -10.65
C GLY A 39 17.22 7.22 -9.76
N VAL A 40 16.31 6.98 -8.80
CA VAL A 40 16.36 5.86 -7.87
C VAL A 40 15.76 4.62 -8.52
N THR A 41 16.41 3.46 -8.36
CA THR A 41 15.86 2.20 -8.87
C THR A 41 14.63 1.80 -8.06
N LEU A 42 13.49 1.57 -8.71
CA LEU A 42 12.27 1.12 -8.05
C LEU A 42 11.95 -0.32 -8.47
N ILE A 43 11.93 -1.23 -7.51
CA ILE A 43 11.51 -2.63 -7.69
C ILE A 43 10.11 -2.78 -7.11
N VAL A 44 9.14 -3.15 -7.95
CA VAL A 44 7.77 -3.42 -7.53
C VAL A 44 7.56 -4.93 -7.43
N ILE A 45 7.13 -5.40 -6.26
CA ILE A 45 6.71 -6.78 -6.03
C ILE A 45 5.24 -6.88 -6.37
N ASP A 46 4.93 -7.62 -7.44
CA ASP A 46 3.56 -7.87 -7.88
C ASP A 46 2.74 -8.63 -6.85
N ARG A 47 1.43 -8.39 -6.87
CA ARG A 47 0.49 -9.14 -6.03
C ARG A 47 0.35 -10.56 -6.59
N PRO A 48 0.63 -11.61 -5.80
CA PRO A 48 0.38 -12.98 -6.25
C PRO A 48 -1.13 -13.20 -6.43
N SER A 49 -1.50 -14.04 -7.39
CA SER A 49 -2.87 -14.51 -7.53
C SER A 49 -3.19 -15.48 -6.38
N ILE A 50 -4.02 -15.03 -5.45
CA ILE A 50 -4.48 -15.82 -4.32
C ILE A 50 -6.00 -15.81 -4.35
N ALA A 51 -6.61 -16.99 -4.28
CA ALA A 51 -8.05 -17.14 -4.11
C ALA A 51 -8.41 -16.83 -2.65
N TYR A 52 -8.68 -15.55 -2.36
CA TYR A 52 -9.24 -15.18 -1.06
C TYR A 52 -10.72 -15.59 -1.03
N PRO A 53 -11.17 -16.35 0.00
CA PRO A 53 -12.54 -16.84 0.07
C PRO A 53 -13.56 -15.71 0.27
N GLN A 54 -13.11 -14.56 0.78
CA GLN A 54 -13.92 -13.37 0.95
C GLN A 54 -13.07 -12.12 0.69
N GLN A 55 -13.62 -11.17 -0.05
CA GLN A 55 -13.01 -9.86 -0.34
C GLN A 55 -14.11 -8.79 -0.27
N THR A 56 -13.75 -7.59 0.17
CA THR A 56 -14.66 -6.42 0.17
C THR A 56 -14.00 -5.25 -0.54
N SER A 57 -14.83 -4.39 -1.13
CA SER A 57 -14.39 -3.17 -1.84
C SER A 57 -15.05 -1.91 -1.30
N SER A 58 -15.82 -2.02 -0.21
CA SER A 58 -16.46 -0.89 0.47
C SER A 58 -16.44 -1.10 1.98
N ILE A 59 -16.53 0.00 2.72
CA ILE A 59 -16.56 -0.02 4.17
C ILE A 59 -17.83 -0.72 4.66
N GLU A 60 -18.96 -0.49 4.00
CA GLU A 60 -20.25 -1.09 4.33
C GLU A 60 -20.20 -2.61 4.19
N ALA A 61 -19.65 -3.12 3.09
CA ALA A 61 -19.47 -4.56 2.88
C ALA A 61 -18.49 -5.17 3.89
N ALA A 62 -17.41 -4.45 4.24
CA ALA A 62 -16.47 -4.87 5.27
C ALA A 62 -17.14 -4.96 6.65
N LEU A 63 -17.94 -3.97 7.02
CA LEU A 63 -18.67 -3.95 8.29
C LEU A 63 -19.69 -5.08 8.37
N ALA A 64 -20.49 -5.28 7.31
CA ALA A 64 -21.47 -6.37 7.24
C ALA A 64 -20.80 -7.75 7.39
N PHE A 65 -19.64 -7.95 6.76
CA PHE A 65 -18.87 -9.18 6.93
C PHE A 65 -18.35 -9.36 8.36
N CYS A 66 -17.77 -8.31 8.97
CA CYS A 66 -17.24 -8.38 10.33
C CYS A 66 -18.32 -8.67 11.38
N THR A 67 -19.53 -8.15 11.21
CA THR A 67 -20.64 -8.37 12.16
C THR A 67 -21.36 -9.71 11.98
N GLN A 68 -21.19 -10.35 10.82
CA GLN A 68 -21.76 -11.68 10.52
C GLN A 68 -21.24 -12.77 11.48
N PHE A 69 -20.04 -12.62 12.03
CA PHE A 69 -19.40 -13.63 12.89
C PHE A 69 -19.60 -13.43 14.40
N HIS A 70 -20.51 -12.53 14.83
CA HIS A 70 -20.89 -12.29 16.24
C HIS A 70 -19.72 -12.46 17.24
N LEU A 71 -18.89 -11.43 17.39
CA LEU A 71 -18.12 -11.30 18.63
C LEU A 71 -19.12 -11.13 19.78
N PRO A 72 -19.11 -11.97 20.83
CA PRO A 72 -19.87 -11.67 22.03
C PRO A 72 -19.44 -10.30 22.56
N PRO A 73 -20.33 -9.53 23.21
CA PRO A 73 -19.97 -8.24 23.79
C PRO A 73 -18.79 -8.41 24.76
N LEU A 74 -17.83 -7.47 24.71
CA LEU A 74 -16.74 -7.41 25.69
C LEU A 74 -17.33 -7.21 27.09
N PRO A 75 -16.77 -7.88 28.13
CA PRO A 75 -17.23 -7.76 29.51
C PRO A 75 -17.08 -6.33 30.05
#